data_AF-A0AAD1HSJ3-F1
#
_entry.id   AF-A0AAD1HSJ3-F1
#
_cell.length_a   1.000
_cell.length_b   1.000
_cell.length_c   1.000
_cell.angle_alpha   90.00
_cell.angle_beta   90.00
_cell.angle_gamma   90.00
#
_symmetry.space_group_name_H-M   'P 1'
#
loop_
_entity.id
_entity.type
_entity.pdbx_description
1 polymer ?
#
loop_
_entity_poly.entity_id
_entity_poly.type
_entity_poly.pdbx_seq_one_letter_code
_entity_poly.pdbx_strand_id
1 'polypeptide(L)'
;MMKIAATLRSDADIVVHVDSDSAFIRPFTASSFMIDDKTRFHKSEESLRLEAHIPWYAAAARLLGLPEADYYTTEYIDQIVVWRRTVVEAMTARIEETTGENWAKSLARTPHLAEYVLYGVFVDQVLGLEAAGLSNQSRSLCHSRWTGDFTGPADEAAFVDSLLPDPIACAIQSTNSIDVEGRRRILERVTERAAEQDSQR
;
A
#
# COMPACT_ATOMS: atom_id res chain seq x y z
N MET A 1 -2.93 -14.08 -0.81
CA MET A 1 -2.85 -14.49 0.61
C MET A 1 -1.41 -14.61 1.12
N MET A 2 -0.41 -14.04 0.42
CA MET A 2 0.98 -14.10 0.89
C MET A 2 1.26 -12.99 1.91
N LYS A 3 0.63 -11.82 1.75
CA LYS A 3 0.87 -10.66 2.63
C LYS A 3 0.31 -10.91 4.03
N ILE A 4 -0.93 -11.40 4.11
CA ILE A 4 -1.57 -11.80 5.37
C ILE A 4 -0.76 -12.89 6.08
N ALA A 5 -0.40 -13.95 5.37
CA ALA A 5 0.37 -15.05 5.95
C ALA A 5 1.76 -14.61 6.43
N ALA A 6 2.46 -13.76 5.67
CA ALA A 6 3.75 -13.23 6.07
C ALA A 6 3.64 -12.39 7.34
N THR A 7 2.61 -11.53 7.43
CA THR A 7 2.41 -10.66 8.60
C THR A 7 2.05 -11.44 9.86
N LEU A 8 1.19 -12.46 9.75
CA LEU A 8 0.83 -13.33 10.88
C LEU A 8 2.01 -14.18 11.40
N ARG A 9 2.98 -14.48 10.53
CA ARG A 9 4.18 -15.27 10.87
C ARG A 9 5.36 -14.43 11.33
N SER A 10 5.24 -13.10 11.26
CA SER A 10 6.29 -12.19 11.69
C SER A 10 6.34 -12.08 13.20
N ASP A 11 7.54 -12.04 13.78
CA ASP A 11 7.75 -11.69 15.19
C ASP A 11 7.68 -10.16 15.41
N ALA A 12 7.65 -9.37 14.33
CA ALA A 12 7.51 -7.92 14.40
C ALA A 12 6.04 -7.50 14.47
N ASP A 13 5.75 -6.48 15.29
CA ASP A 13 4.40 -5.92 15.41
C ASP A 13 3.96 -5.10 14.19
N ILE A 14 4.94 -4.55 13.45
CA ILE A 14 4.73 -3.77 12.24
C ILE A 14 5.46 -4.47 11.09
N VAL A 15 4.73 -4.73 10.00
CA VAL A 15 5.25 -5.35 8.80
C VAL A 15 5.03 -4.40 7.63
N VAL A 16 6.11 -4.12 6.90
CA VAL A 16 6.10 -3.24 5.73
C VAL A 16 6.15 -4.10 4.48
N HIS A 17 5.10 -4.03 3.67
CA HIS A 17 5.05 -4.65 2.36
C HIS A 17 5.60 -3.68 1.33
N VAL A 18 6.58 -4.15 0.55
CA VAL A 18 7.25 -3.37 -0.49
C VAL A 18 7.20 -4.18 -1.77
N ASP A 19 6.71 -3.56 -2.84
CA ASP A 19 6.69 -4.19 -4.16
C ASP A 19 8.11 -4.28 -4.74
N SER A 20 8.39 -5.35 -5.47
CA SER A 20 9.75 -5.69 -5.92
C SER A 20 10.33 -4.75 -6.98
N ASP A 21 9.49 -3.92 -7.61
CA ASP A 21 9.87 -2.89 -8.57
C ASP A 21 10.10 -1.51 -7.92
N SER A 22 10.12 -1.47 -6.58
CA SER A 22 10.49 -0.30 -5.79
C SER A 22 11.97 -0.30 -5.39
N ALA A 23 12.59 0.88 -5.35
CA ALA A 23 13.92 1.11 -4.80
C ALA A 23 13.87 2.18 -3.71
N PHE A 24 14.58 1.97 -2.61
CA PHE A 24 14.75 3.00 -1.58
C PHE A 24 15.71 4.08 -2.08
N ILE A 25 15.27 5.33 -2.00
CA ILE A 25 16.00 6.53 -2.45
C ILE A 25 16.47 7.39 -1.28
N ARG A 26 16.06 7.06 -0.05
CA ARG A 26 16.45 7.75 1.20
C ARG A 26 16.67 6.76 2.34
N PRO A 27 17.51 7.11 3.33
CA PRO A 27 17.55 6.39 4.59
C PRO A 27 16.23 6.56 5.34
N PHE A 28 15.81 5.50 6.02
CA PHE A 28 14.61 5.52 6.86
C PHE A 28 14.85 4.69 8.13
N THR A 29 14.00 4.88 9.13
CA THR A 29 14.03 4.10 10.36
C THR A 29 12.61 3.61 10.70
N ALA A 30 12.45 2.85 11.78
CA ALA A 30 11.13 2.43 12.24
C ALA A 30 10.18 3.63 12.49
N SER A 31 10.70 4.78 12.91
CA SER A 31 9.87 5.98 13.14
C SER A 31 9.29 6.56 11.85
N SER A 32 9.86 6.26 10.69
CA SER A 32 9.31 6.66 9.38
C SER A 32 7.94 6.05 9.10
N PHE A 33 7.56 5.00 9.82
CA PHE A 33 6.26 4.32 9.70
C PHE A 33 5.33 4.60 10.88
N MET A 34 5.66 5.59 11.72
CA MET A 34 4.90 5.96 12.92
C MET A 34 4.47 7.44 12.84
N ILE A 35 3.27 7.75 13.33
CA ILE A 35 2.72 9.11 13.45
C ILE A 35 2.09 9.20 14.84
N ASP A 36 2.64 10.04 15.72
CA ASP A 36 2.15 10.22 17.10
C ASP A 36 1.91 8.89 17.84
N ASP A 37 2.92 8.02 17.87
CA ASP A 37 2.90 6.67 18.45
C ASP A 37 1.91 5.66 17.82
N LYS A 38 1.24 6.05 16.74
CA LYS A 38 0.36 5.17 15.94
C LYS A 38 1.06 4.72 14.66
N THR A 39 0.75 3.51 14.21
CA THR A 39 1.32 2.99 12.96
C THR A 39 0.68 3.69 11.77
N ARG A 40 1.50 4.08 10.79
CA ARG A 40 1.04 4.66 9.52
C ARG A 40 0.04 3.71 8.83
N PHE A 41 -1.04 4.26 8.34
CA PHE A 41 -2.03 3.57 7.50
C PHE A 41 -2.26 4.37 6.23
N HIS A 42 -2.01 3.75 5.07
CA HIS A 42 -2.27 4.41 3.78
C HIS A 42 -3.76 4.37 3.45
N LYS A 43 -4.30 5.54 3.11
CA LYS A 43 -5.66 5.70 2.61
C LYS A 43 -5.73 6.97 1.76
N SER A 44 -6.16 6.87 0.52
CA SER A 44 -6.28 8.05 -0.35
C SER A 44 -7.25 9.09 0.21
N GLU A 45 -6.94 10.38 0.02
CA GLU A 45 -7.88 11.48 0.26
C GLU A 45 -8.95 11.56 -0.83
N GLU A 46 -8.58 11.22 -2.06
CA GLU A 46 -9.48 11.30 -3.21
C GLU A 46 -10.36 10.06 -3.31
N SER A 47 -11.66 10.34 -3.44
CA SER A 47 -12.70 9.37 -3.77
C SER A 47 -12.65 9.06 -5.27
N LEU A 48 -11.90 8.04 -5.68
CA LEU A 48 -11.88 7.58 -7.07
C LEU A 48 -12.64 6.27 -7.18
N ARG A 49 -13.83 6.33 -7.79
CA ARG A 49 -14.56 5.11 -8.14
C ARG A 49 -13.87 4.45 -9.34
N LEU A 50 -12.99 3.50 -9.04
CA LEU A 50 -12.34 2.67 -10.05
C LEU A 50 -13.21 1.43 -10.28
N GLU A 51 -13.93 1.40 -11.41
CA GLU A 51 -14.84 0.29 -11.76
C GLU A 51 -14.14 -1.08 -11.70
N ALA A 52 -12.86 -1.12 -12.08
CA ALA A 52 -12.04 -2.33 -12.01
C ALA A 52 -11.82 -2.86 -10.57
N HIS A 53 -11.92 -1.99 -9.55
CA HIS A 53 -11.67 -2.34 -8.15
C HIS A 53 -12.95 -2.78 -7.44
N ILE A 54 -14.15 -2.47 -7.97
CA ILE A 54 -15.44 -2.84 -7.34
C ILE A 54 -15.50 -4.33 -6.93
N PRO A 55 -15.08 -5.30 -7.77
CA PRO A 55 -15.10 -6.71 -7.36
C PRO A 55 -14.25 -7.00 -6.12
N TRP A 56 -13.17 -6.26 -5.89
CA TRP A 56 -12.28 -6.41 -4.74
C TRP A 56 -12.97 -5.99 -3.44
N TYR A 57 -13.65 -4.84 -3.48
CA TYR A 57 -14.39 -4.38 -2.33
C TYR A 57 -15.61 -5.25 -2.04
N ALA A 58 -16.32 -5.71 -3.07
CA ALA A 58 -17.43 -6.64 -2.90
C ALA A 58 -16.95 -7.96 -2.27
N ALA A 59 -15.77 -8.46 -2.66
CA ALA A 59 -15.14 -9.61 -2.02
C ALA A 59 -14.78 -9.33 -0.55
N ALA A 60 -14.20 -8.17 -0.24
CA ALA A 60 -13.89 -7.79 1.13
C ALA A 60 -15.15 -7.69 2.02
N ALA A 61 -16.21 -7.04 1.53
CA ALA A 61 -17.46 -6.88 2.27
C ALA A 61 -18.07 -8.25 2.62
N ARG A 62 -18.14 -9.18 1.67
CA ARG A 62 -18.62 -10.56 1.92
C ARG A 62 -17.78 -11.28 2.96
N LEU A 63 -16.46 -11.22 2.86
CA LEU A 63 -15.55 -11.89 3.81
C LEU A 63 -15.64 -11.33 5.23
N LEU A 64 -15.97 -10.04 5.36
CA LEU A 64 -16.07 -9.33 6.64
C LEU A 64 -17.50 -9.29 7.22
N GLY A 65 -18.48 -9.85 6.50
CA GLY A 65 -19.88 -9.90 6.92
C GLY A 65 -20.53 -8.51 6.92
N LEU A 66 -20.06 -7.63 6.02
CA LEU A 66 -20.60 -6.30 5.84
C LEU A 66 -21.78 -6.34 4.85
N PRO A 67 -22.77 -5.45 5.01
CA PRO A 67 -23.82 -5.30 4.01
C PRO A 67 -23.23 -4.86 2.67
N GLU A 68 -23.90 -5.21 1.58
CA GLU A 68 -23.56 -4.69 0.26
C GLU A 68 -23.82 -3.18 0.24
N ALA A 69 -22.79 -2.37 -0.02
CA ALA A 69 -22.95 -0.94 -0.27
C ALA A 69 -21.83 -0.38 -1.13
N ASP A 70 -21.98 0.86 -1.59
CA ASP A 70 -21.04 1.59 -2.44
C ASP A 70 -19.78 2.11 -1.70
N TYR A 71 -19.19 1.33 -0.78
CA TYR A 71 -18.01 1.73 0.02
C TYR A 71 -16.69 1.77 -0.79
N TYR A 72 -16.74 2.11 -2.07
CA TYR A 72 -15.72 1.75 -3.08
C TYR A 72 -14.91 2.93 -3.60
N THR A 73 -14.84 4.01 -2.83
CA THR A 73 -14.24 5.25 -3.31
C THR A 73 -12.84 5.50 -2.79
N THR A 74 -12.46 4.85 -1.69
CA THR A 74 -11.15 5.01 -1.06
C THR A 74 -10.16 4.06 -1.69
N GLU A 75 -8.91 4.45 -1.89
CA GLU A 75 -7.82 3.54 -2.28
C GLU A 75 -6.92 3.23 -1.08
N TYR A 76 -6.56 1.94 -0.94
CA TYR A 76 -5.69 1.42 0.11
C TYR A 76 -4.40 0.80 -0.44
N ILE A 77 -4.27 0.77 -1.78
CA ILE A 77 -3.12 0.23 -2.50
C ILE A 77 -2.06 1.33 -2.64
N ASP A 78 -0.83 0.99 -2.24
CA ASP A 78 0.36 1.78 -2.47
C ASP A 78 1.56 0.84 -2.68
N GLN A 79 2.72 1.38 -3.08
CA GLN A 79 3.95 0.59 -3.26
C GLN A 79 4.62 0.21 -1.94
N ILE A 80 4.42 1.03 -0.90
CA ILE A 80 4.85 0.77 0.47
C ILE A 80 3.63 0.79 1.36
N VAL A 81 3.18 -0.38 1.80
CA VAL A 81 2.01 -0.53 2.67
C VAL A 81 2.42 -1.09 4.01
N VAL A 82 2.08 -0.37 5.07
CA VAL A 82 2.44 -0.71 6.46
C VAL A 82 1.25 -1.36 7.16
N TRP A 83 1.43 -2.56 7.67
CA TRP A 83 0.42 -3.31 8.40
C TRP A 83 0.85 -3.55 9.84
N ARG A 84 -0.12 -3.50 10.75
CA ARG A 84 0.08 -3.90 12.15
C ARG A 84 -0.39 -5.34 12.32
N ARG A 85 0.45 -6.20 12.90
CA ARG A 85 0.18 -7.64 13.05
C ARG A 85 -1.12 -7.92 13.79
N THR A 86 -1.38 -7.21 14.88
CA THR A 86 -2.61 -7.35 15.67
C THR A 86 -3.89 -7.00 14.88
N VAL A 87 -3.80 -6.10 13.89
CA VAL A 87 -4.92 -5.78 13.00
C VAL A 87 -5.17 -6.94 12.03
N VAL A 88 -4.12 -7.56 11.50
CA VAL A 88 -4.25 -8.74 10.64
C VAL A 88 -4.82 -9.93 11.41
N GLU A 89 -4.39 -10.14 12.66
CA GLU A 89 -4.95 -11.16 13.56
C GLU A 89 -6.46 -10.95 13.74
N ALA A 90 -6.88 -9.74 14.14
CA ALA A 90 -8.29 -9.40 14.29
C ALA A 90 -9.09 -9.55 12.99
N MET A 91 -8.51 -9.14 11.85
CA MET A 91 -9.13 -9.29 10.54
C MET A 91 -9.36 -10.76 10.19
N THR A 92 -8.36 -11.62 10.39
CA THR A 92 -8.52 -13.05 10.11
C THR A 92 -9.53 -13.71 11.04
N ALA A 93 -9.55 -13.36 12.33
CA ALA A 93 -10.57 -13.84 13.26
C ALA A 93 -11.98 -13.43 12.83
N ARG A 94 -12.15 -12.18 12.36
CA ARG A 94 -13.43 -11.70 11.82
C ARG A 94 -13.89 -12.50 10.59
N ILE A 95 -12.97 -12.86 9.70
CA ILE A 95 -13.27 -13.70 8.54
C ILE A 95 -13.72 -15.09 8.98
N GLU A 96 -13.05 -15.69 9.96
CA GLU A 96 -13.43 -17.01 10.48
C GLU A 96 -14.80 -16.98 11.16
N GLU A 97 -15.09 -15.94 11.96
CA GLU A 97 -16.40 -15.73 12.56
C GLU A 97 -17.51 -15.60 11.50
N THR A 98 -17.26 -14.80 10.45
CA THR A 98 -18.24 -14.52 9.40
C THR A 98 -18.49 -15.76 8.53
N THR A 99 -17.43 -16.47 8.17
CA THR A 99 -17.50 -17.55 7.17
C THR A 99 -17.69 -18.92 7.79
N GLY A 100 -17.40 -19.10 9.08
CA GLY A 100 -17.38 -20.40 9.75
C GLY A 100 -16.25 -21.33 9.27
N GLU A 101 -15.33 -20.83 8.45
CA GLU A 101 -14.20 -21.56 7.89
C GLU A 101 -12.89 -20.88 8.26
N ASN A 102 -11.79 -21.63 8.22
CA ASN A 102 -10.46 -21.06 8.41
C ASN A 102 -10.18 -19.95 7.38
N TRP A 103 -9.62 -18.82 7.84
CA TRP A 103 -9.47 -17.62 7.01
C TRP A 103 -8.76 -17.90 5.69
N ALA A 104 -7.73 -18.76 5.70
CA ALA A 104 -6.97 -19.07 4.50
C ALA A 104 -7.84 -19.81 3.47
N LYS A 105 -8.68 -20.75 3.91
CA LYS A 105 -9.60 -21.44 3.01
C LYS A 105 -10.62 -20.46 2.42
N SER A 106 -11.19 -19.57 3.24
CA SER A 106 -12.14 -18.54 2.80
C SER A 106 -11.52 -17.62 1.74
N LEU A 107 -10.28 -17.15 1.98
CA LEU A 107 -9.55 -16.33 1.02
C LEU A 107 -9.23 -17.08 -0.28
N ALA A 108 -8.77 -18.33 -0.21
CA ALA A 108 -8.40 -19.12 -1.39
C ALA A 108 -9.59 -19.42 -2.31
N ARG A 109 -10.80 -19.48 -1.75
CA ARG A 109 -12.06 -19.69 -2.50
C ARG A 109 -12.68 -18.39 -3.02
N THR A 110 -12.11 -17.24 -2.67
CA THR A 110 -12.67 -15.94 -3.02
C THR A 110 -12.02 -15.39 -4.30
N PRO A 111 -12.77 -15.28 -5.41
CA PRO A 111 -12.27 -14.62 -6.61
C PRO A 111 -12.14 -13.12 -6.38
N HIS A 112 -11.27 -12.47 -7.17
CA HIS A 112 -11.04 -11.03 -7.13
C HIS A 112 -10.61 -10.53 -5.72
N LEU A 113 -9.74 -11.28 -5.04
CA LEU A 113 -9.20 -10.87 -3.75
C LEU A 113 -8.06 -9.86 -3.93
N ALA A 114 -8.18 -8.69 -3.30
CA ALA A 114 -7.08 -7.76 -3.10
C ALA A 114 -6.79 -7.62 -1.59
N GLU A 115 -5.61 -8.07 -1.15
CA GLU A 115 -5.25 -8.12 0.28
C GLU A 115 -5.20 -6.71 0.92
N TYR A 116 -4.70 -5.70 0.20
CA TYR A 116 -4.67 -4.30 0.68
C TYR A 116 -6.06 -3.70 0.85
N VAL A 117 -6.97 -3.96 -0.10
CA VAL A 117 -8.38 -3.53 0.00
C VAL A 117 -9.06 -4.22 1.18
N LEU A 118 -8.87 -5.53 1.35
CA LEU A 118 -9.44 -6.27 2.48
C LEU A 118 -8.99 -5.70 3.84
N TYR A 119 -7.69 -5.43 4.00
CA TYR A 119 -7.14 -4.82 5.21
C TYR A 119 -7.71 -3.41 5.44
N GLY A 120 -7.72 -2.57 4.40
CA GLY A 120 -8.23 -1.21 4.50
C GLY A 120 -9.72 -1.16 4.85
N VAL A 121 -10.55 -1.98 4.19
CA VAL A 121 -11.99 -2.10 4.48
C VAL A 121 -12.21 -2.60 5.90
N PHE A 122 -11.43 -3.57 6.40
CA PHE A 122 -11.55 -4.02 7.77
C PHE A 122 -11.24 -2.90 8.79
N VAL A 123 -10.17 -2.15 8.56
CA VAL A 123 -9.83 -0.99 9.40
C VAL A 123 -10.94 0.06 9.38
N ASP A 124 -11.43 0.43 8.19
CA ASP A 124 -12.38 1.53 8.05
C ASP A 124 -13.81 1.18 8.49
N GLN A 125 -14.25 -0.04 8.24
CA GLN A 125 -15.67 -0.42 8.39
C GLN A 125 -15.93 -1.29 9.62
N VAL A 126 -14.90 -1.91 10.22
CA VAL A 126 -15.08 -2.85 11.33
C VAL A 126 -14.32 -2.41 12.58
N LEU A 127 -13.01 -2.19 12.47
CA LEU A 127 -12.16 -1.98 13.65
C LEU A 127 -12.08 -0.51 14.08
N GLY A 128 -11.93 0.41 13.14
CA GLY A 128 -11.65 1.83 13.37
C GLY A 128 -10.17 2.12 13.67
N LEU A 129 -9.71 3.30 13.24
CA LEU A 129 -8.30 3.72 13.37
C LEU A 129 -7.77 3.70 14.81
N GLU A 130 -8.57 4.19 15.76
CA GLU A 130 -8.18 4.27 17.17
C GLU A 130 -7.94 2.88 17.78
N ALA A 131 -8.90 1.96 17.62
CA ALA A 131 -8.76 0.60 18.14
C ALA A 131 -7.66 -0.20 17.42
N ALA A 132 -7.41 0.13 16.14
CA ALA A 132 -6.32 -0.44 15.37
C ALA A 132 -4.93 0.12 15.75
N GLY A 133 -4.86 1.22 16.50
CA GLY A 133 -3.62 1.94 16.78
C GLY A 133 -2.97 2.47 15.51
N LEU A 134 -3.78 2.96 14.57
CA LEU A 134 -3.38 3.43 13.25
C LEU A 134 -3.61 4.93 13.10
N SER A 135 -2.76 5.58 12.33
CA SER A 135 -2.93 6.97 11.91
C SER A 135 -3.04 7.05 10.40
N ASN A 136 -4.12 7.68 9.92
CA ASN A 136 -4.38 7.82 8.50
C ASN A 136 -3.35 8.74 7.83
N GLN A 137 -2.82 8.33 6.68
CA GLN A 137 -1.88 9.07 5.86
C GLN A 137 -2.21 8.91 4.37
N SER A 138 -2.53 10.02 3.72
CA SER A 138 -2.90 10.06 2.29
C SER A 138 -1.72 10.15 1.34
N ARG A 139 -0.60 10.73 1.80
CA ARG A 139 0.62 10.83 1.00
C ARG A 139 1.25 9.45 0.84
N SER A 140 1.75 9.12 -0.34
CA SER A 140 2.54 7.90 -0.53
C SER A 140 3.94 8.08 0.07
N LEU A 141 4.51 6.98 0.58
CA LEU A 141 5.94 6.91 0.91
C LEU A 141 6.82 6.60 -0.33
N CYS A 142 6.20 6.44 -1.50
CA CYS A 142 6.85 6.05 -2.73
C CYS A 142 6.51 7.00 -3.89
N HIS A 143 7.54 7.61 -4.46
CA HIS A 143 7.43 8.37 -5.71
C HIS A 143 7.22 7.41 -6.88
N SER A 144 6.03 7.37 -7.45
CA SER A 144 5.63 6.22 -8.27
C SER A 144 5.16 6.61 -9.67
N ARG A 145 5.71 5.95 -10.69
CA ARG A 145 5.15 5.90 -12.05
C ARG A 145 4.23 4.69 -12.15
N TRP A 146 2.98 4.86 -11.69
CA TRP A 146 1.96 3.81 -11.71
C TRP A 146 1.49 3.48 -13.13
N THR A 147 1.23 4.49 -13.96
CA THR A 147 0.67 4.30 -15.30
C THR A 147 1.48 5.01 -16.36
N GLY A 148 1.35 4.51 -17.58
CA GLY A 148 1.96 5.11 -18.78
C GLY A 148 3.46 4.89 -18.90
N ASP A 149 3.90 4.65 -20.11
CA ASP A 149 5.31 4.60 -20.46
C ASP A 149 5.94 5.98 -20.48
N PHE A 150 7.26 6.05 -20.28
CA PHE A 150 7.99 7.30 -20.47
C PHE A 150 7.97 7.67 -21.95
N THR A 151 7.53 8.89 -22.25
CA THR A 151 7.39 9.38 -23.63
C THR A 151 8.68 9.98 -24.21
N GLY A 152 9.72 10.10 -23.39
CA GLY A 152 11.05 10.57 -23.77
C GLY A 152 11.78 11.30 -22.64
N PRO A 153 12.97 11.87 -22.90
CA PRO A 153 13.82 12.46 -21.87
C PRO A 153 13.18 13.60 -21.05
N ALA A 154 12.28 14.38 -21.65
CA ALA A 154 11.57 15.47 -20.97
C ALA A 154 10.57 14.94 -19.93
N ASP A 155 9.87 13.85 -20.23
CA ASP A 155 8.94 13.18 -19.30
C ASP A 155 9.71 12.51 -18.16
N GLU A 156 10.84 11.87 -18.45
CA GLU A 156 11.74 11.35 -17.42
C GLU A 156 12.25 12.47 -16.49
N ALA A 157 12.64 13.63 -17.03
CA ALA A 157 13.08 14.77 -16.23
C ALA A 157 11.93 15.30 -15.36
N ALA A 158 10.73 15.48 -15.92
CA ALA A 158 9.56 15.91 -15.14
C ALA A 158 9.23 14.92 -14.02
N PHE A 159 9.36 13.62 -14.26
CA PHE A 159 9.20 12.61 -13.22
C PHE A 159 10.24 12.78 -12.10
N VAL A 160 11.52 12.97 -12.42
CA VAL A 160 12.56 13.20 -11.40
C VAL A 160 12.31 14.52 -10.63
N ASP A 161 11.98 15.59 -11.33
CA ASP A 161 11.81 16.94 -10.75
C ASP A 161 10.58 17.05 -9.85
N SER A 162 9.57 16.21 -10.07
CA SER A 162 8.35 16.14 -9.26
C SER A 162 8.50 15.33 -7.96
N LEU A 163 9.70 14.81 -7.67
CA LEU A 163 9.99 14.14 -6.42
C LEU A 163 9.69 15.09 -5.24
N LEU A 164 8.73 14.70 -4.40
CA LEU A 164 8.46 15.40 -3.15
C LEU A 164 9.57 15.15 -2.12
N PRO A 165 9.69 16.02 -1.10
CA PRO A 165 10.75 15.87 -0.11
C PRO A 165 10.64 14.63 0.79
N ASP A 166 9.46 14.02 0.95
CA ASP A 166 9.20 13.01 1.99
C ASP A 166 9.24 11.53 1.56
N PRO A 167 8.90 11.13 0.31
CA PRO A 167 8.98 9.74 -0.11
C PRO A 167 10.35 9.11 0.12
N ILE A 168 10.37 7.91 0.69
CA ILE A 168 11.60 7.16 0.98
C ILE A 168 11.97 6.16 -0.12
N ALA A 169 11.03 5.89 -1.02
CA ALA A 169 11.22 5.01 -2.16
C ALA A 169 10.75 5.65 -3.47
N CYS A 170 11.18 5.04 -4.56
CA CYS A 170 10.70 5.31 -5.90
C CYS A 170 10.34 3.99 -6.58
N ALA A 171 9.23 3.97 -7.31
CA ALA A 171 8.81 2.82 -8.10
C ALA A 171 8.48 3.25 -9.53
N ILE A 172 8.85 2.40 -10.47
CA ILE A 172 8.33 2.46 -11.83
C ILE A 172 7.55 1.17 -11.97
N GLN A 173 6.29 1.19 -12.41
CA GLN A 173 5.52 -0.05 -12.45
C GLN A 173 6.18 -1.08 -13.38
N SER A 174 6.19 -2.35 -12.99
CA SER A 174 6.74 -3.46 -13.78
C SER A 174 6.10 -3.64 -15.16
N THR A 175 4.87 -3.15 -15.35
CA THR A 175 4.18 -3.13 -16.66
C THR A 175 4.64 -2.01 -17.58
N ASN A 176 5.48 -1.08 -17.11
CA ASN A 176 6.10 -0.05 -17.94
C ASN A 176 7.10 -0.70 -18.90
N SER A 177 7.11 -0.28 -20.16
CA SER A 177 7.93 -0.89 -21.21
C SER A 177 9.43 -0.54 -21.16
N ILE A 178 9.85 0.33 -20.23
CA ILE A 178 11.25 0.66 -20.03
C ILE A 178 12.08 -0.58 -19.68
N ASP A 179 13.24 -0.69 -20.31
CA ASP A 179 14.19 -1.76 -20.02
C ASP A 179 14.85 -1.59 -18.64
N VAL A 180 15.55 -2.64 -18.21
CA VAL A 180 16.20 -2.68 -16.88
C VAL A 180 17.22 -1.56 -16.71
N GLU A 181 17.95 -1.23 -17.78
CA GLU A 181 19.01 -0.23 -17.74
C GLU A 181 18.45 1.20 -17.68
N GLY A 182 17.41 1.50 -18.47
CA GLY A 182 16.68 2.75 -18.40
C GLY A 182 16.02 2.94 -17.05
N ARG A 183 15.42 1.87 -16.48
CA ARG A 183 14.86 1.88 -15.13
C ARG A 183 15.92 2.22 -14.08
N ARG A 184 17.07 1.55 -14.11
CA ARG A 184 18.20 1.81 -13.20
C ARG A 184 18.65 3.27 -13.30
N ARG A 185 18.85 3.79 -14.51
CA ARG A 185 19.25 5.18 -14.76
C ARG A 185 18.25 6.19 -14.18
N ILE A 186 16.94 5.96 -14.34
CA ILE A 186 15.93 6.87 -13.78
C ILE A 186 15.94 6.81 -12.25
N LEU A 187 16.00 5.61 -11.66
CA LEU A 187 16.06 5.44 -10.20
C LEU A 187 17.31 6.11 -9.59
N GLU A 188 18.45 6.05 -10.27
CA GLU A 188 19.67 6.76 -9.87
C GLU A 188 19.48 8.27 -9.86
N ARG A 189 18.89 8.84 -10.92
CA ARG A 189 18.58 10.28 -10.98
C ARG A 189 17.60 10.71 -9.89
N VAL A 190 16.59 9.89 -9.57
CA VAL A 190 15.67 10.17 -8.46
C VAL A 190 16.42 10.11 -7.11
N THR A 191 17.36 9.18 -6.96
CA THR A 191 18.18 9.05 -5.74
C THR A 191 19.11 10.26 -5.56
N GLU A 192 19.77 10.72 -6.63
CA GLU A 192 20.57 11.94 -6.64
C GLU A 192 19.72 13.16 -6.25
N ARG A 193 18.54 13.28 -6.84
CA ARG A 193 17.59 14.36 -6.51
C ARG A 193 17.15 14.31 -5.05
N ALA A 194 16.92 13.11 -4.50
CA ALA A 194 16.59 12.94 -3.10
C ALA A 194 17.72 13.41 -2.19
N ALA A 195 18.96 13.03 -2.49
CA ALA A 195 20.15 13.43 -1.75
C ALA A 195 20.38 14.96 -1.78
N GLU A 196 20.13 15.61 -2.92
CA GLU A 196 20.16 17.07 -3.03
C GLU A 196 19.14 17.73 -2.11
N GLN A 197 17.88 17.26 -2.12
CA GLN A 197 16.81 17.77 -1.26
C GLN A 197 17.16 17.59 0.23
N ASP A 198 17.74 16.46 0.59
CA ASP A 198 18.09 16.14 1.97
C ASP A 198 19.28 17.00 2.46
N SER A 199 20.22 17.36 1.58
CA SER A 199 21.35 18.26 1.92
C SER A 199 20.95 19.70 2.21
N GLN A 200 19.71 20.09 1.86
CA GLN A 200 19.17 21.44 2.02
C GLN A 200 18.25 21.57 3.25
N ARG A 201 18.01 20.48 3.98
CA ARG A 201 17.19 20.43 5.20
C ARG A 201 18.04 20.68 6.45
#